data_AF-A0A522FMT1-F1
#
_entry.id   AF-A0A522FMT1-F1
#
_cell.length_a   1.000
_cell.length_b   1.000
_cell.length_c   1.000
_cell.angle_alpha   90.00
_cell.angle_beta   90.00
_cell.angle_gamma   90.00
#
_symmetry.space_group_name_H-M   'P 1'
#
loop_
_entity.id
_entity.type
_entity.pdbx_description
1 polymer ?
#
loop_
_entity_poly.entity_id
_entity_poly.type
_entity_poly.pdbx_seq_one_letter_code
_entity_poly.pdbx_strand_id
1 'polypeptide(L)'
;MKFIYLKIIILLLSSNTIIKAIDGQGTKDNPFLITNIYEMQEIIEGDTLLYYRLINDIDASDTRNWNVGDHDRNPNTPDEPMGFKPLYFSGQIDGNGHIIFNLFINRPSEDYVGLIGQLKGDYFTIKKGIIYQLGIEKCYIKGRNYVGSICGYFSLIGLIQESYSNGIIFANNNSGGFCGWNGSLDGIINCFTSCTISTDNSSDFSIATFCNGFNSFWYANKCYTSGTAISQKKESNFGILEYASNCFWDIETTGIIDTGGHQAKGLPSSEMKKKATYINAGWDFDNVWCIDEGKDYPKLRAFGKCPPTDVPEKPIEIENKLDAFPNPASSSIDVMFKIQHVGTAQIIITNSYGQQVYNANVNYMNASYEQKHTIDISSFSSGLYFVSLRSPAVAMTKGVVVVK
;
A
#
# COMPACT_ATOMS: atom_id res chain seq x y z
N MET A 1 -12.26 33.19 -69.99
CA MET A 1 -11.47 32.64 -68.86
C MET A 1 -11.79 33.46 -67.61
N LYS A 2 -12.71 33.00 -66.76
CA LYS A 2 -12.99 33.53 -65.42
C LYS A 2 -13.45 32.36 -64.56
N PHE A 3 -12.54 31.84 -63.73
CA PHE A 3 -12.83 30.78 -62.77
C PHE A 3 -13.52 31.40 -61.55
N ILE A 4 -14.72 30.91 -61.25
CA ILE A 4 -15.44 31.22 -60.00
C ILE A 4 -14.91 30.26 -58.94
N TYR A 5 -14.15 30.78 -57.98
CA TYR A 5 -13.77 30.04 -56.78
C TYR A 5 -14.97 29.98 -55.83
N LEU A 6 -15.61 28.81 -55.75
CA LEU A 6 -16.58 28.49 -54.71
C LEU A 6 -15.80 28.26 -53.41
N LYS A 7 -15.72 29.27 -52.53
CA LYS A 7 -15.24 29.10 -51.16
C LYS A 7 -16.27 28.26 -50.40
N ILE A 8 -15.94 26.99 -50.16
CA ILE A 8 -16.63 26.15 -49.17
C ILE A 8 -16.26 26.73 -47.80
N ILE A 9 -17.19 27.47 -47.21
CA ILE A 9 -17.13 27.84 -45.80
C ILE A 9 -17.50 26.56 -45.03
N ILE A 10 -16.51 25.87 -44.49
CA ILE A 10 -16.74 24.88 -43.44
C ILE A 10 -17.13 25.68 -42.21
N LEU A 11 -18.43 25.79 -41.96
CA LEU A 11 -18.94 26.22 -40.67
C LEU A 11 -18.49 25.15 -39.65
N LEU A 12 -17.44 25.46 -38.89
CA LEU A 12 -17.18 24.79 -37.62
C LEU A 12 -18.36 25.15 -36.72
N LEU A 13 -19.40 24.30 -36.75
CA LEU A 13 -20.38 24.27 -35.68
C LEU A 13 -19.60 23.90 -34.43
N SER A 14 -19.32 24.89 -33.58
CA SER A 14 -19.00 24.63 -32.18
C SER A 14 -20.07 23.68 -31.67
N SER A 15 -19.70 22.45 -31.34
CA SER A 15 -20.59 21.57 -30.61
C SER A 15 -20.97 22.34 -29.35
N ASN A 16 -22.23 22.78 -29.28
CA ASN A 16 -22.82 23.14 -28.00
C ASN A 16 -22.75 21.85 -27.18
N THR A 17 -21.74 21.74 -26.31
CA THR A 17 -21.72 20.73 -25.27
C THR A 17 -22.96 21.00 -24.44
N ILE A 18 -24.00 20.21 -24.68
CA ILE A 18 -25.09 20.09 -23.74
C ILE A 18 -24.41 19.48 -22.51
N ILE A 19 -23.96 20.32 -21.57
CA ILE A 19 -23.58 19.90 -20.22
C ILE A 19 -24.85 19.32 -19.61
N LYS A 20 -25.00 18.01 -19.75
CA LYS A 20 -26.18 17.28 -19.30
C LYS A 20 -25.86 16.79 -17.91
N ALA A 21 -26.59 17.40 -16.97
CA ALA A 21 -26.70 17.13 -15.56
C ALA A 21 -26.10 15.81 -15.09
N ILE A 22 -25.19 15.91 -14.13
CA ILE A 22 -24.83 14.81 -13.26
C ILE A 22 -26.13 14.31 -12.63
N ASP A 23 -26.51 13.06 -12.88
CA ASP A 23 -27.74 12.49 -12.31
C ASP A 23 -27.68 12.58 -10.78
N GLY A 24 -28.79 12.97 -10.15
CA GLY A 24 -28.86 13.22 -8.71
C GLY A 24 -29.09 14.69 -8.37
N GLN A 25 -29.09 15.01 -7.07
CA GLN A 25 -29.34 16.37 -6.56
C GLN A 25 -28.17 16.93 -5.75
N GLY A 26 -27.07 16.18 -5.65
CA GLY A 26 -25.90 16.55 -4.86
C GLY A 26 -26.16 16.59 -3.36
N THR A 27 -27.21 15.93 -2.86
CA THR A 27 -27.49 15.77 -1.42
C THR A 27 -26.95 14.43 -0.92
N LYS A 28 -26.85 14.27 0.40
CA LYS A 28 -26.35 13.02 1.00
C LYS A 28 -27.14 11.78 0.55
N ASP A 29 -28.47 11.91 0.48
CA ASP A 29 -29.38 10.80 0.12
C ASP A 29 -29.54 10.66 -1.40
N ASN A 30 -29.20 11.69 -2.17
CA ASN A 30 -29.28 11.70 -3.63
C ASN A 30 -28.04 12.39 -4.23
N PRO A 31 -26.86 11.74 -4.14
CA PRO A 31 -25.61 12.32 -4.61
C PRO A 31 -25.59 12.41 -6.13
N PHE A 32 -24.75 13.29 -6.63
CA PHE A 32 -24.38 13.38 -8.03
C PHE A 32 -23.60 12.13 -8.47
N LEU A 33 -24.08 11.40 -9.46
CA LEU A 33 -23.49 10.15 -9.95
C LEU A 33 -22.45 10.40 -11.04
N ILE A 34 -21.21 9.93 -10.83
CA ILE A 34 -20.10 10.07 -11.77
C ILE A 34 -19.84 8.73 -12.46
N THR A 35 -19.87 8.74 -13.78
CA THR A 35 -19.67 7.58 -14.65
C THR A 35 -18.40 7.65 -15.50
N ASN A 36 -17.85 8.86 -15.68
CA ASN A 36 -16.69 9.07 -16.54
C ASN A 36 -15.83 10.26 -16.09
N ILE A 37 -14.64 10.37 -16.69
CA ILE A 37 -13.65 11.39 -16.32
C ILE A 37 -14.07 12.82 -16.71
N TYR A 38 -14.94 12.97 -17.73
CA TYR A 38 -15.47 14.28 -18.11
C TYR A 38 -16.41 14.82 -17.04
N GLU A 39 -17.33 13.99 -16.54
CA GLU A 39 -18.21 14.34 -15.41
C GLU A 39 -17.41 14.66 -14.15
N MET A 40 -16.32 13.92 -13.89
CA MET A 40 -15.41 14.21 -12.78
C MET A 40 -14.73 15.59 -12.91
N GLN A 41 -14.37 16.01 -14.12
CA GLN A 41 -13.76 17.32 -14.36
C GLN A 41 -14.75 18.49 -14.16
N GLU A 42 -16.04 18.21 -14.28
CA GLU A 42 -17.15 19.18 -14.17
C GLU A 42 -17.76 19.26 -12.77
N ILE A 43 -17.21 18.55 -11.77
CA ILE A 43 -17.71 18.68 -10.40
C ILE A 43 -17.60 20.13 -9.93
N ILE A 44 -18.57 20.56 -9.14
CA ILE A 44 -18.64 21.95 -8.69
C ILE A 44 -17.52 22.20 -7.67
N GLU A 45 -16.52 22.97 -8.10
CA GLU A 45 -15.42 23.44 -7.26
C GLU A 45 -15.88 24.55 -6.28
N GLY A 46 -15.11 24.75 -5.21
CA GLY A 46 -15.35 25.83 -4.24
C GLY A 46 -15.84 25.34 -2.90
N ASP A 47 -16.50 26.22 -2.13
CA ASP A 47 -16.99 25.95 -0.77
C ASP A 47 -18.43 25.41 -0.75
N THR A 48 -18.60 24.16 -1.17
CA THR A 48 -19.89 23.47 -1.28
C THR A 48 -20.03 22.34 -0.26
N LEU A 49 -21.26 21.88 -0.02
CA LEU A 49 -21.52 20.63 0.71
C LEU A 49 -22.29 19.69 -0.21
N LEU A 50 -21.71 19.43 -1.39
CA LEU A 50 -22.28 18.55 -2.39
C LEU A 50 -21.69 17.14 -2.26
N TYR A 51 -22.49 16.15 -2.61
CA TYR A 51 -22.16 14.74 -2.50
C TYR A 51 -22.08 14.14 -3.91
N TYR A 52 -20.99 13.43 -4.17
CA TYR A 52 -20.71 12.78 -5.45
C TYR A 52 -20.45 11.30 -5.19
N ARG A 53 -20.84 10.43 -6.13
CA ARG A 53 -20.61 8.99 -6.05
C ARG A 53 -20.19 8.42 -7.40
N LEU A 54 -19.10 7.66 -7.43
CA LEU A 54 -18.75 6.83 -8.59
C LEU A 54 -19.69 5.62 -8.64
N ILE A 55 -20.21 5.31 -9.83
CA ILE A 55 -21.05 4.12 -10.05
C ILE A 55 -20.42 3.06 -10.95
N ASN A 56 -19.20 3.32 -11.41
CA ASN A 56 -18.34 2.40 -12.15
C ASN A 56 -16.88 2.85 -12.06
N ASP A 57 -15.97 1.97 -12.46
CA ASP A 57 -14.57 2.33 -12.68
C ASP A 57 -14.46 3.32 -13.85
N ILE A 58 -13.58 4.31 -13.73
CA ILE A 58 -13.40 5.40 -14.68
C ILE A 58 -12.05 5.27 -15.39
N ASP A 59 -12.07 5.10 -16.71
CA ASP A 59 -10.88 5.27 -17.54
C ASP A 59 -10.61 6.76 -17.75
N ALA A 60 -9.43 7.21 -17.33
CA ALA A 60 -8.96 8.58 -17.49
C ALA A 60 -7.89 8.71 -18.59
N SER A 61 -7.71 7.71 -19.46
CA SER A 61 -6.70 7.73 -20.52
C SER A 61 -6.75 8.97 -21.41
N ASP A 62 -7.95 9.50 -21.65
CA ASP A 62 -8.18 10.66 -22.51
C ASP A 62 -7.55 11.94 -21.97
N THR A 63 -7.33 12.03 -20.65
CA THR A 63 -6.74 13.23 -20.04
C THR A 63 -5.34 13.49 -20.59
N ARG A 64 -4.64 12.48 -21.13
CA ARG A 64 -3.35 12.64 -21.83
C ARG A 64 -3.38 13.65 -22.99
N ASN A 65 -4.56 13.98 -23.52
CA ASN A 65 -4.71 14.91 -24.63
C ASN A 65 -5.37 16.25 -24.21
N TRP A 66 -5.64 16.46 -22.92
CA TRP A 66 -6.43 17.59 -22.43
C TRP A 66 -5.57 18.80 -22.10
N ASN A 67 -6.22 19.97 -22.15
CA ASN A 67 -5.71 21.25 -21.65
C ASN A 67 -4.32 21.57 -22.21
N VAL A 68 -4.15 21.51 -23.53
CA VAL A 68 -2.87 21.84 -24.18
C VAL A 68 -2.50 23.29 -23.86
N GLY A 69 -1.30 23.51 -23.33
CA GLY A 69 -0.82 24.83 -22.89
C GLY A 69 0.66 24.84 -22.54
N ASP A 70 1.13 25.99 -22.07
CA ASP A 70 2.54 26.28 -21.75
C ASP A 70 2.94 25.70 -20.37
N HIS A 71 4.03 24.91 -20.35
CA HIS A 71 4.50 24.19 -19.16
C HIS A 71 5.51 24.98 -18.33
N ASP A 72 6.31 25.84 -18.96
CA ASP A 72 7.50 26.46 -18.38
C ASP A 72 7.47 28.00 -18.44
N ARG A 73 6.35 28.59 -18.88
CA ARG A 73 6.18 30.04 -19.06
C ARG A 73 7.14 30.61 -20.10
N ASN A 74 7.64 29.77 -21.01
CA ASN A 74 8.54 30.16 -22.06
C ASN A 74 7.75 30.21 -23.38
N PRO A 75 7.54 31.39 -23.98
CA PRO A 75 6.76 31.48 -25.21
C PRO A 75 7.42 30.82 -26.44
N ASN A 76 8.63 30.25 -26.29
CA ASN A 76 9.37 29.57 -27.36
C ASN A 76 9.35 28.05 -27.24
N THR A 77 8.77 27.47 -26.19
CA THR A 77 8.53 26.03 -26.08
C THR A 77 7.14 25.71 -26.64
N PRO A 78 6.97 24.58 -27.35
CA PRO A 78 5.64 24.17 -27.81
C PRO A 78 4.72 23.85 -26.63
N ASP A 79 3.44 24.20 -26.76
CA ASP A 79 2.42 23.76 -25.83
C ASP A 79 2.32 22.22 -25.82
N GLU A 80 2.20 21.64 -24.63
CA GLU A 80 2.03 20.20 -24.43
C GLU A 80 0.70 19.92 -23.72
N PRO A 81 0.18 18.68 -23.75
CA PRO A 81 -0.97 18.34 -22.91
C PRO A 81 -0.67 18.52 -21.42
N MET A 82 -1.47 19.35 -20.74
CA MET A 82 -1.36 19.55 -19.29
C MET A 82 -2.13 18.52 -18.47
N GLY A 83 -3.00 17.74 -19.11
CA GLY A 83 -3.74 16.69 -18.43
C GLY A 83 -4.99 17.18 -17.72
N PHE A 84 -5.51 16.34 -16.83
CA PHE A 84 -6.63 16.69 -15.94
C PHE A 84 -6.29 17.95 -15.13
N LYS A 85 -7.27 18.81 -14.92
CA LYS A 85 -7.12 20.02 -14.10
C LYS A 85 -7.45 19.67 -12.64
N PRO A 86 -6.49 19.79 -11.69
CA PRO A 86 -6.72 19.50 -10.28
C PRO A 86 -7.92 20.26 -9.72
N LEU A 87 -8.74 19.57 -8.93
CA LEU A 87 -9.98 20.11 -8.39
C LEU A 87 -9.77 20.82 -7.04
N TYR A 88 -10.42 21.96 -6.83
CA TYR A 88 -10.46 22.64 -5.54
C TYR A 88 -11.78 22.34 -4.83
N PHE A 89 -11.75 21.34 -3.95
CA PHE A 89 -12.94 20.62 -3.53
C PHE A 89 -13.26 20.74 -2.04
N SER A 90 -14.55 20.92 -1.75
CA SER A 90 -15.18 20.65 -0.46
C SER A 90 -16.54 19.97 -0.70
N GLY A 91 -16.98 19.15 0.24
CA GLY A 91 -18.06 18.20 0.04
C GLY A 91 -17.55 16.77 0.13
N GLN A 92 -18.27 15.82 -0.45
CA GLN A 92 -17.96 14.39 -0.33
C GLN A 92 -17.85 13.71 -1.68
N ILE A 93 -16.76 12.97 -1.89
CA ILE A 93 -16.58 12.05 -3.02
C ILE A 93 -16.59 10.63 -2.46
N ASP A 94 -17.65 9.89 -2.79
CA ASP A 94 -17.81 8.47 -2.56
C ASP A 94 -17.27 7.69 -3.77
N GLY A 95 -16.10 7.06 -3.61
CA GLY A 95 -15.58 6.18 -4.65
C GLY A 95 -16.38 4.89 -4.77
N ASN A 96 -17.18 4.51 -3.77
CA ASN A 96 -18.04 3.31 -3.77
C ASN A 96 -17.30 2.03 -4.18
N GLY A 97 -16.01 1.92 -3.84
CA GLY A 97 -15.17 0.78 -4.20
C GLY A 97 -14.71 0.76 -5.66
N HIS A 98 -14.89 1.86 -6.39
CA HIS A 98 -14.46 2.02 -7.78
C HIS A 98 -13.12 2.75 -7.91
N ILE A 99 -12.48 2.52 -9.04
CA ILE A 99 -11.17 3.10 -9.36
C ILE A 99 -11.26 4.15 -10.48
N ILE A 100 -10.36 5.12 -10.43
CA ILE A 100 -9.98 5.95 -11.59
C ILE A 100 -8.62 5.45 -12.05
N PHE A 101 -8.50 5.03 -13.32
CA PHE A 101 -7.25 4.47 -13.84
C PHE A 101 -6.72 5.25 -15.04
N ASN A 102 -5.41 5.19 -15.28
CA ASN A 102 -4.70 5.91 -16.35
C ASN A 102 -4.75 7.45 -16.25
N LEU A 103 -5.01 8.01 -15.06
CA LEU A 103 -5.06 9.46 -14.85
C LEU A 103 -3.73 10.13 -15.22
N PHE A 104 -3.77 11.08 -16.15
CA PHE A 104 -2.62 11.89 -16.56
C PHE A 104 -2.79 13.37 -16.15
N ILE A 105 -1.79 13.89 -15.43
CA ILE A 105 -1.63 15.31 -15.05
C ILE A 105 -0.17 15.70 -15.28
N ASN A 106 0.08 16.72 -16.10
CA ASN A 106 1.42 17.22 -16.42
C ASN A 106 1.48 18.73 -16.28
N ARG A 107 1.62 19.22 -15.05
CA ARG A 107 1.55 20.64 -14.68
C ARG A 107 2.80 21.07 -13.92
N PRO A 108 4.00 20.96 -14.51
CA PRO A 108 5.28 21.04 -13.80
C PRO A 108 5.58 22.39 -13.12
N SER A 109 4.91 23.47 -13.54
CA SER A 109 5.05 24.80 -12.94
C SER A 109 3.95 25.13 -11.91
N GLU A 110 2.92 24.29 -11.77
CA GLU A 110 1.79 24.50 -10.88
C GLU A 110 1.99 23.84 -9.51
N ASP A 111 1.49 24.48 -8.46
CA ASP A 111 1.38 23.89 -7.13
C ASP A 111 0.01 23.22 -6.97
N TYR A 112 -0.17 22.42 -5.91
CA TYR A 112 -1.47 21.80 -5.57
C TYR A 112 -1.95 20.84 -6.65
N VAL A 113 -1.13 19.84 -6.94
CA VAL A 113 -1.34 18.93 -8.08
C VAL A 113 -1.71 17.53 -7.59
N GLY A 114 -2.84 17.02 -8.08
CA GLY A 114 -3.39 15.71 -7.80
C GLY A 114 -4.76 15.59 -8.45
N LEU A 115 -5.48 14.48 -8.23
CA LEU A 115 -6.90 14.43 -8.61
C LEU A 115 -7.65 15.61 -7.97
N ILE A 116 -7.44 15.77 -6.66
CA ILE A 116 -7.87 16.95 -5.91
C ILE A 116 -6.63 17.82 -5.67
N GLY A 117 -6.59 19.02 -6.22
CA GLY A 117 -5.50 19.95 -5.97
C GLY A 117 -5.52 20.43 -4.52
N GLN A 118 -6.70 20.80 -4.04
CA GLN A 118 -6.93 21.17 -2.65
C GLN A 118 -8.21 20.55 -2.11
N LEU A 119 -8.08 19.74 -1.07
CA LEU A 119 -9.21 19.25 -0.27
C LEU A 119 -9.34 20.15 0.96
N LYS A 120 -10.47 20.84 1.08
CA LYS A 120 -10.68 21.80 2.18
C LYS A 120 -11.93 21.46 2.98
N GLY A 121 -11.88 21.78 4.26
CA GLY A 121 -13.07 21.98 5.08
C GLY A 121 -13.04 23.34 5.78
N ASP A 122 -14.14 23.68 6.43
CA ASP A 122 -14.31 24.91 7.18
C ASP A 122 -14.94 24.58 8.54
N TYR A 123 -14.18 24.89 9.59
CA TYR A 123 -14.55 24.65 10.98
C TYR A 123 -15.85 25.36 11.38
N PHE A 124 -16.10 26.56 10.85
CA PHE A 124 -17.25 27.37 11.23
C PHE A 124 -18.54 26.94 10.52
N THR A 125 -18.42 26.41 9.30
CA THR A 125 -19.59 26.03 8.48
C THR A 125 -19.86 24.53 8.48
N ILE A 126 -19.14 23.74 9.29
CA ILE A 126 -19.19 22.27 9.37
C ILE A 126 -18.97 21.54 8.04
N LYS A 127 -18.54 22.26 7.00
CA LYS A 127 -18.25 21.69 5.68
C LYS A 127 -16.93 20.97 5.76
N LYS A 128 -16.92 19.69 5.45
CA LYS A 128 -15.71 18.86 5.42
C LYS A 128 -15.43 18.43 3.99
N GLY A 129 -14.17 18.46 3.59
CA GLY A 129 -13.72 17.76 2.40
C GLY A 129 -13.54 16.28 2.75
N ILE A 130 -14.33 15.41 2.13
CA ILE A 130 -14.31 13.97 2.40
C ILE A 130 -14.09 13.21 1.09
N ILE A 131 -13.13 12.30 1.11
CA ILE A 131 -12.93 11.30 0.06
C ILE A 131 -12.94 9.94 0.75
N TYR A 132 -13.75 9.00 0.28
CA TYR A 132 -13.72 7.65 0.82
C TYR A 132 -13.91 6.59 -0.25
N GLN A 133 -13.28 5.43 -0.07
CA GLN A 133 -13.41 4.26 -0.95
C GLN A 133 -13.08 4.53 -2.42
N LEU A 134 -12.08 5.39 -2.67
CA LEU A 134 -11.60 5.73 -4.00
C LEU A 134 -10.21 5.13 -4.27
N GLY A 135 -10.07 4.42 -5.39
CA GLY A 135 -8.77 3.94 -5.85
C GLY A 135 -8.27 4.74 -7.04
N ILE A 136 -6.98 5.03 -7.09
CA ILE A 136 -6.30 5.54 -8.30
C ILE A 136 -5.28 4.54 -8.79
N GLU A 137 -5.39 4.06 -10.02
CA GLU A 137 -4.44 3.10 -10.58
C GLU A 137 -3.70 3.66 -11.80
N LYS A 138 -2.40 3.37 -11.91
CA LYS A 138 -1.55 3.74 -13.05
C LYS A 138 -1.59 5.25 -13.35
N CYS A 139 -1.59 6.09 -12.33
CA CYS A 139 -1.53 7.53 -12.53
C CYS A 139 -0.14 7.98 -13.01
N TYR A 140 -0.11 9.07 -13.78
CA TYR A 140 1.07 9.86 -14.06
C TYR A 140 0.77 11.30 -13.63
N ILE A 141 1.48 11.80 -12.63
CA ILE A 141 1.24 13.13 -12.08
C ILE A 141 2.56 13.89 -11.95
N LYS A 142 2.65 15.05 -12.60
CA LYS A 142 3.79 15.95 -12.51
C LYS A 142 3.33 17.33 -12.05
N GLY A 143 3.96 17.85 -11.01
CA GLY A 143 3.67 19.18 -10.44
C GLY A 143 4.91 19.81 -9.77
N ARG A 144 4.77 21.03 -9.26
CA ARG A 144 5.86 21.76 -8.59
C ARG A 144 5.90 21.50 -7.09
N ASN A 145 4.95 22.05 -6.31
CA ASN A 145 4.85 21.81 -4.88
C ASN A 145 3.48 21.26 -4.49
N TYR A 146 3.41 20.57 -3.35
CA TYR A 146 2.16 19.99 -2.84
C TYR A 146 1.51 19.07 -3.86
N VAL A 147 2.28 18.06 -4.30
CA VAL A 147 1.86 17.08 -5.29
C VAL A 147 1.53 15.76 -4.59
N GLY A 148 0.37 15.19 -4.90
CA GLY A 148 -0.01 13.86 -4.45
C GLY A 148 -1.03 13.21 -5.39
N SER A 149 -1.17 11.89 -5.33
CA SER A 149 -2.08 11.17 -6.21
C SER A 149 -3.54 11.53 -5.97
N ILE A 150 -3.98 11.43 -4.72
CA ILE A 150 -5.36 11.71 -4.30
C ILE A 150 -5.52 13.21 -4.08
N CYS A 151 -4.61 13.82 -3.29
CA CYS A 151 -4.75 15.20 -2.86
C CYS A 151 -3.41 15.95 -2.85
N GLY A 152 -3.33 17.12 -3.48
CA GLY A 152 -2.16 18.00 -3.41
C GLY A 152 -2.00 18.61 -2.01
N TYR A 153 -3.00 19.36 -1.54
CA TYR A 153 -3.00 19.98 -0.22
C TYR A 153 -4.32 19.77 0.51
N PHE A 154 -4.25 19.14 1.67
CA PHE A 154 -5.39 18.83 2.51
C PHE A 154 -5.42 19.79 3.69
N SER A 155 -6.45 20.63 3.81
CA SER A 155 -6.46 21.75 4.75
C SER A 155 -7.59 21.69 5.78
N LEU A 156 -7.28 22.19 6.99
CA LEU A 156 -8.21 22.44 8.09
C LEU A 156 -8.89 21.19 8.66
N ILE A 157 -10.05 20.79 8.12
CA ILE A 157 -10.83 19.63 8.55
C ILE A 157 -11.32 18.86 7.34
N GLY A 158 -11.54 17.57 7.51
CA GLY A 158 -11.88 16.67 6.41
C GLY A 158 -11.17 15.35 6.50
N LEU A 159 -11.69 14.35 5.82
CA LEU A 159 -11.25 12.97 5.95
C LEU A 159 -10.94 12.33 4.60
N ILE A 160 -9.78 11.70 4.46
CA ILE A 160 -9.53 10.75 3.37
C ILE A 160 -9.48 9.36 3.98
N GLN A 161 -10.40 8.48 3.59
CA GLN A 161 -10.55 7.17 4.21
C GLN A 161 -10.63 6.03 3.19
N GLU A 162 -10.09 4.84 3.53
CA GLU A 162 -10.29 3.61 2.74
C GLU A 162 -9.97 3.81 1.25
N SER A 163 -8.92 4.55 0.96
CA SER A 163 -8.56 4.95 -0.39
C SER A 163 -7.12 4.56 -0.68
N TYR A 164 -6.82 4.33 -1.96
CA TYR A 164 -5.47 3.94 -2.35
C TYR A 164 -5.02 4.54 -3.66
N SER A 165 -3.70 4.52 -3.89
CA SER A 165 -3.13 4.90 -5.17
C SER A 165 -1.93 4.06 -5.60
N ASN A 166 -1.77 3.93 -6.91
CA ASN A 166 -0.56 3.44 -7.56
C ASN A 166 -0.26 4.26 -8.83
N GLY A 167 1.02 4.48 -9.10
CA GLY A 167 1.46 5.18 -10.31
C GLY A 167 2.82 5.87 -10.11
N ILE A 168 3.06 6.90 -10.93
CA ILE A 168 4.32 7.64 -10.95
C ILE A 168 4.02 9.12 -10.68
N ILE A 169 4.78 9.71 -9.77
CA ILE A 169 4.68 11.11 -9.36
C ILE A 169 6.04 11.81 -9.52
N PHE A 170 6.02 12.98 -10.12
CA PHE A 170 7.15 13.90 -10.22
C PHE A 170 6.82 15.21 -9.50
N ALA A 171 7.64 15.60 -8.53
CA ALA A 171 7.37 16.75 -7.69
C ALA A 171 8.66 17.39 -7.17
N ASN A 172 8.63 18.66 -6.74
CA ASN A 172 9.83 19.37 -6.31
C ASN A 172 9.90 19.57 -4.78
N ASN A 173 8.86 20.09 -4.13
CA ASN A 173 8.84 20.26 -2.66
C ASN A 173 7.52 19.84 -2.02
N ASN A 174 7.59 19.52 -0.72
CA ASN A 174 6.45 19.30 0.16
C ASN A 174 5.39 18.41 -0.48
N SER A 175 5.84 17.29 -1.06
CA SER A 175 4.99 16.41 -1.87
C SER A 175 5.03 14.98 -1.36
N GLY A 176 4.02 14.18 -1.71
CA GLY A 176 3.86 12.84 -1.16
C GLY A 176 3.16 11.89 -2.12
N GLY A 177 3.52 10.61 -2.09
CA GLY A 177 3.01 9.62 -3.04
C GLY A 177 1.48 9.40 -2.97
N PHE A 178 0.83 9.77 -1.87
CA PHE A 178 -0.62 9.71 -1.68
C PHE A 178 -1.24 11.11 -1.56
N CYS A 179 -0.68 11.93 -0.67
CA CYS A 179 -1.08 13.31 -0.52
C CYS A 179 0.16 14.21 -0.42
N GLY A 180 0.14 15.36 -1.08
CA GLY A 180 1.29 16.28 -1.06
C GLY A 180 1.57 16.80 0.33
N TRP A 181 0.60 17.51 0.89
CA TRP A 181 0.67 18.08 2.22
C TRP A 181 -0.64 17.92 2.97
N ASN A 182 -0.59 17.29 4.13
CA ASN A 182 -1.75 17.18 5.01
C ASN A 182 -1.63 18.09 6.23
N GLY A 183 -2.51 19.09 6.25
CA GLY A 183 -2.79 20.02 7.33
C GLY A 183 -4.22 19.89 7.90
N SER A 184 -4.92 18.80 7.61
CA SER A 184 -6.22 18.46 8.22
C SER A 184 -6.06 17.96 9.65
N LEU A 185 -7.07 18.22 10.49
CA LEU A 185 -7.15 17.74 11.88
C LEU A 185 -7.84 16.37 12.01
N ASP A 186 -8.64 15.96 11.01
CA ASP A 186 -9.35 14.67 11.00
C ASP A 186 -8.50 13.55 10.34
N GLY A 187 -7.59 13.92 9.44
CA GLY A 187 -6.51 13.07 8.96
C GLY A 187 -6.81 12.14 7.76
N ILE A 188 -5.86 11.22 7.52
CA ILE A 188 -5.92 10.19 6.48
C ILE A 188 -5.97 8.82 7.18
N ILE A 189 -7.01 8.02 6.92
CA ILE A 189 -7.30 6.81 7.72
C ILE A 189 -7.53 5.59 6.83
N ASN A 190 -6.92 4.45 7.16
CA ASN A 190 -7.11 3.21 6.41
C ASN A 190 -6.75 3.34 4.91
N CYS A 191 -5.64 4.03 4.59
CA CYS A 191 -5.25 4.31 3.22
C CYS A 191 -3.89 3.70 2.88
N PHE A 192 -3.64 3.45 1.59
CA PHE A 192 -2.31 3.01 1.18
C PHE A 192 -1.85 3.57 -0.16
N THR A 193 -0.54 3.60 -0.38
CA THR A 193 0.01 3.91 -1.70
C THR A 193 1.17 3.00 -2.05
N SER A 194 1.29 2.73 -3.34
CA SER A 194 2.46 2.09 -3.96
C SER A 194 3.05 2.96 -5.07
N CYS A 195 2.75 4.27 -5.06
CA CYS A 195 3.29 5.20 -6.03
C CYS A 195 4.82 5.34 -5.89
N THR A 196 5.50 5.42 -7.03
CA THR A 196 6.88 5.92 -7.08
C THR A 196 6.84 7.44 -7.17
N ILE A 197 7.49 8.12 -6.23
CA ILE A 197 7.64 9.57 -6.23
C ILE A 197 9.10 9.94 -6.46
N SER A 198 9.36 10.92 -7.32
CA SER A 198 10.70 11.41 -7.62
C SER A 198 10.77 12.93 -7.64
N THR A 199 11.93 13.47 -7.26
CA THR A 199 12.25 14.90 -7.26
C THR A 199 13.64 15.15 -7.84
N ASP A 200 13.78 16.25 -8.59
CA ASP A 200 15.08 16.78 -9.03
C ASP A 200 15.63 17.84 -8.08
N ASN A 201 14.88 18.18 -7.04
CA ASN A 201 15.25 19.20 -6.07
C ASN A 201 16.33 18.69 -5.10
N SER A 202 17.14 19.63 -4.63
CA SER A 202 18.24 19.41 -3.69
C SER A 202 17.89 19.78 -2.24
N SER A 203 16.62 19.89 -1.91
CA SER A 203 16.17 20.15 -0.52
C SER A 203 15.92 18.85 0.24
N ASP A 204 16.46 18.75 1.47
CA ASP A 204 16.19 17.62 2.37
C ASP A 204 14.70 17.54 2.73
N PHE A 205 14.18 16.32 2.74
CA PHE A 205 12.79 15.98 3.05
C PHE A 205 11.74 16.66 2.16
N SER A 206 12.13 16.99 0.93
CA SER A 206 11.23 17.58 -0.07
C SER A 206 10.11 16.66 -0.53
N ILE A 207 10.27 15.34 -0.37
CA ILE A 207 9.27 14.33 -0.74
C ILE A 207 9.07 13.29 0.37
N ALA A 208 7.88 12.67 0.33
CA ALA A 208 7.51 11.54 1.17
C ALA A 208 6.90 10.41 0.33
N THR A 209 7.15 9.15 0.65
CA THR A 209 6.50 8.04 -0.08
C THR A 209 4.98 8.01 0.12
N PHE A 210 4.47 8.43 1.29
CA PHE A 210 3.03 8.54 1.56
C PHE A 210 2.55 10.00 1.55
N CYS A 211 2.95 10.80 2.53
CA CYS A 211 2.47 12.18 2.65
C CYS A 211 3.47 13.04 3.44
N ASN A 212 3.52 14.36 3.19
CA ASN A 212 4.21 15.36 4.02
C ASN A 212 3.23 16.15 4.91
N GLY A 213 3.69 16.76 6.01
CA GLY A 213 2.85 17.56 6.91
C GLY A 213 3.51 18.00 8.22
N PHE A 214 2.91 18.99 8.90
CA PHE A 214 3.43 19.61 10.16
C PHE A 214 2.51 19.47 11.38
N ASN A 215 1.35 18.83 11.30
CA ASN A 215 0.39 18.85 12.43
C ASN A 215 0.64 17.72 13.43
N SER A 216 0.65 18.08 14.71
CA SER A 216 0.92 17.20 15.87
C SER A 216 -0.23 16.26 16.24
N PHE A 217 -1.33 16.26 15.48
CA PHE A 217 -2.57 15.57 15.83
C PHE A 217 -3.10 14.79 14.61
N TRP A 218 -3.18 13.46 14.75
CA TRP A 218 -3.97 12.54 13.92
C TRP A 218 -3.81 12.69 12.39
N TYR A 219 -2.58 12.88 11.95
CA TYR A 219 -2.27 13.11 10.54
C TYR A 219 -2.53 11.88 9.66
N ALA A 220 -2.06 10.71 10.08
CA ALA A 220 -2.34 9.43 9.43
C ALA A 220 -2.57 8.33 10.47
N ASN A 221 -3.55 7.46 10.22
CA ASN A 221 -3.85 6.33 11.09
C ASN A 221 -4.16 5.07 10.28
N LYS A 222 -3.51 3.96 10.64
CA LYS A 222 -3.71 2.66 9.96
C LYS A 222 -3.48 2.76 8.45
N CYS A 223 -2.43 3.48 8.06
CA CYS A 223 -2.03 3.65 6.67
C CYS A 223 -0.74 2.89 6.39
N TYR A 224 -0.50 2.53 5.13
CA TYR A 224 0.80 2.00 4.76
C TYR A 224 1.30 2.48 3.41
N THR A 225 2.60 2.37 3.18
CA THR A 225 3.21 2.61 1.88
C THR A 225 4.19 1.51 1.51
N SER A 226 4.10 1.05 0.28
CA SER A 226 5.13 0.23 -0.39
C SER A 226 5.73 0.96 -1.59
N GLY A 227 5.43 2.26 -1.74
CA GLY A 227 5.96 3.10 -2.80
C GLY A 227 7.45 3.41 -2.62
N THR A 228 8.09 3.86 -3.69
CA THR A 228 9.52 4.20 -3.71
C THR A 228 9.70 5.71 -3.76
N ALA A 229 10.63 6.26 -2.98
CA ALA A 229 11.07 7.64 -3.11
C ALA A 229 12.43 7.70 -3.83
N ILE A 230 12.57 8.60 -4.80
CA ILE A 230 13.80 8.81 -5.55
C ILE A 230 14.19 10.28 -5.39
N SER A 231 15.19 10.55 -4.54
CA SER A 231 15.73 11.89 -4.30
C SER A 231 17.26 11.87 -4.24
N GLN A 232 17.88 13.02 -4.47
CA GLN A 232 19.31 13.23 -4.21
C GLN A 232 19.60 13.59 -2.75
N LYS A 233 18.55 13.69 -1.93
CA LYS A 233 18.53 14.19 -0.56
C LYS A 233 17.69 13.28 0.33
N LYS A 234 17.66 13.57 1.63
CA LYS A 234 16.87 12.78 2.58
C LYS A 234 15.40 12.75 2.18
N GLU A 235 14.76 11.59 2.34
CA GLU A 235 13.34 11.39 2.13
C GLU A 235 12.64 11.02 3.45
N SER A 236 11.30 11.08 3.44
CA SER A 236 10.47 10.56 4.53
C SER A 236 9.43 9.59 4.01
N ASN A 237 8.73 8.88 4.91
CA ASN A 237 7.56 8.09 4.53
C ASN A 237 6.26 8.85 4.89
N PHE A 238 6.15 9.30 6.14
CA PHE A 238 4.96 9.94 6.70
C PHE A 238 5.27 11.34 7.26
N GLY A 239 5.97 12.16 6.46
CA GLY A 239 6.36 13.52 6.82
C GLY A 239 7.48 13.59 7.84
N ILE A 240 7.95 14.81 8.13
CA ILE A 240 9.15 15.06 8.95
C ILE A 240 8.89 15.15 10.45
N LEU A 241 7.63 15.36 10.85
CA LEU A 241 7.24 15.35 12.26
C LEU A 241 6.59 14.01 12.69
N GLU A 242 6.39 13.10 11.73
CA GLU A 242 6.20 11.66 11.95
C GLU A 242 5.04 11.26 12.87
N TYR A 243 4.00 12.10 12.93
CA TYR A 243 2.75 11.85 13.65
C TYR A 243 1.82 10.91 12.87
N ALA A 244 2.29 9.71 12.54
CA ALA A 244 1.54 8.67 11.84
C ALA A 244 1.40 7.43 12.73
N SER A 245 0.20 7.21 13.27
CA SER A 245 -0.04 6.17 14.27
C SER A 245 -0.51 4.87 13.62
N ASN A 246 -0.03 3.72 14.10
CA ASN A 246 -0.34 2.41 13.54
C ASN A 246 -0.09 2.32 12.02
N CYS A 247 0.86 3.13 11.53
CA CYS A 247 1.22 3.21 10.14
C CYS A 247 2.51 2.45 9.87
N PHE A 248 2.63 1.90 8.67
CA PHE A 248 3.76 1.06 8.30
C PHE A 248 4.34 1.44 6.95
N TRP A 249 5.63 1.22 6.75
CA TRP A 249 6.21 1.22 5.42
C TRP A 249 7.10 0.00 5.21
N ASP A 250 7.20 -0.43 3.97
CA ASP A 250 8.09 -1.52 3.59
C ASP A 250 9.50 -1.00 3.34
N ILE A 251 10.46 -1.40 4.17
CA ILE A 251 11.84 -0.90 4.10
C ILE A 251 12.58 -1.38 2.84
N GLU A 252 12.16 -2.50 2.24
CA GLU A 252 12.78 -3.09 1.07
C GLU A 252 12.30 -2.37 -0.21
N THR A 253 11.02 -2.01 -0.28
CA THR A 253 10.47 -1.34 -1.48
C THR A 253 10.65 0.18 -1.46
N THR A 254 10.62 0.81 -0.27
CA THR A 254 10.85 2.26 -0.16
C THR A 254 12.33 2.59 -0.21
N GLY A 255 13.20 1.66 0.20
CA GLY A 255 14.64 1.89 0.39
C GLY A 255 14.98 2.68 1.66
N ILE A 256 14.00 3.00 2.49
CA ILE A 256 14.16 3.80 3.71
C ILE A 256 14.12 2.86 4.92
N ILE A 257 15.25 2.70 5.60
CA ILE A 257 15.36 1.87 6.81
C ILE A 257 14.62 2.49 8.00
N ASP A 258 14.15 1.65 8.94
CA ASP A 258 13.62 2.13 10.21
C ASP A 258 14.76 2.44 11.19
N THR A 259 14.93 3.73 11.50
CA THR A 259 15.92 4.19 12.50
C THR A 259 15.32 4.33 13.90
N GLY A 260 14.02 4.04 14.08
CA GLY A 260 13.29 4.30 15.31
C GLY A 260 13.07 5.79 15.60
N GLY A 261 12.25 6.10 16.61
CA GLY A 261 11.90 7.48 17.00
C GLY A 261 10.60 8.02 16.40
N HIS A 262 9.99 7.27 15.48
CA HIS A 262 8.78 7.64 14.76
C HIS A 262 7.58 6.84 15.26
N GLN A 263 6.35 7.36 15.11
CA GLN A 263 5.15 6.59 15.46
C GLN A 263 4.82 5.52 14.42
N ALA A 264 5.11 5.80 13.15
CA ALA A 264 5.06 4.82 12.08
C ALA A 264 6.29 3.90 12.19
N LYS A 265 6.16 2.68 11.69
CA LYS A 265 7.25 1.68 11.76
C LYS A 265 7.62 1.17 10.38
N GLY A 266 8.92 1.06 10.13
CA GLY A 266 9.44 0.41 8.94
C GLY A 266 9.60 -1.08 9.20
N LEU A 267 9.09 -1.89 8.30
CA LEU A 267 9.07 -3.35 8.43
C LEU A 267 9.61 -4.00 7.15
N PRO A 268 10.29 -5.14 7.24
CA PRO A 268 10.67 -5.91 6.06
C PRO A 268 9.42 -6.44 5.34
N SER A 269 9.54 -6.76 4.06
CA SER A 269 8.40 -7.21 3.24
C SER A 269 7.72 -8.45 3.80
N SER A 270 8.48 -9.33 4.46
CA SER A 270 7.95 -10.53 5.11
C SER A 270 7.02 -10.22 6.29
N GLU A 271 7.23 -9.12 7.02
CA GLU A 271 6.34 -8.68 8.11
C GLU A 271 5.18 -7.82 7.58
N MET A 272 5.41 -7.03 6.53
CA MET A 272 4.35 -6.28 5.83
C MET A 272 3.32 -7.18 5.14
N LYS A 273 3.67 -8.46 4.90
CA LYS A 273 2.75 -9.46 4.33
C LYS A 273 2.13 -10.38 5.38
N LYS A 274 2.20 -10.02 6.66
CA LYS A 274 1.59 -10.77 7.77
C LYS A 274 0.40 -10.05 8.38
N LYS A 275 -0.76 -10.69 8.46
CA LYS A 275 -2.00 -10.20 9.08
C LYS A 275 -1.79 -9.84 10.55
N ALA A 276 -1.00 -10.64 11.27
CA ALA A 276 -0.72 -10.43 12.69
C ALA A 276 -0.08 -9.05 12.95
N THR A 277 0.77 -8.56 12.05
CA THR A 277 1.38 -7.23 12.10
C THR A 277 0.33 -6.13 12.27
N TYR A 278 -0.74 -6.21 11.49
CA TYR A 278 -1.77 -5.19 11.42
C TYR A 278 -2.84 -5.36 12.51
N ILE A 279 -3.24 -6.60 12.82
CA ILE A 279 -4.17 -6.88 13.95
C ILE A 279 -3.58 -6.38 15.26
N ASN A 280 -2.30 -6.62 15.52
CA ASN A 280 -1.62 -6.17 16.74
C ASN A 280 -1.56 -4.64 16.84
N ALA A 281 -1.69 -3.93 15.71
CA ALA A 281 -1.80 -2.48 15.64
C ALA A 281 -3.26 -1.98 15.53
N GLY A 282 -4.24 -2.86 15.74
CA GLY A 282 -5.66 -2.54 15.81
C GLY A 282 -6.34 -2.31 14.47
N TRP A 283 -5.81 -2.85 13.37
CA TRP A 283 -6.46 -2.77 12.05
C TRP A 283 -7.69 -3.69 11.99
N ASP A 284 -8.77 -3.22 11.38
CA ASP A 284 -10.02 -3.98 11.23
C ASP A 284 -9.96 -4.86 9.97
N PHE A 285 -9.75 -6.16 10.17
CA PHE A 285 -9.74 -7.16 9.08
C PHE A 285 -11.11 -7.80 8.84
N ASP A 286 -12.12 -7.46 9.63
CA ASP A 286 -13.47 -7.97 9.47
C ASP A 286 -14.21 -7.11 8.43
N ASN A 287 -14.06 -5.79 8.50
CA ASN A 287 -14.82 -4.85 7.68
C ASN A 287 -13.99 -4.05 6.68
N VAL A 288 -12.73 -3.71 7.00
CA VAL A 288 -11.94 -2.76 6.19
C VAL A 288 -10.88 -3.45 5.36
N TRP A 289 -10.05 -4.26 6.00
CA TRP A 289 -8.85 -4.83 5.38
C TRP A 289 -8.98 -6.34 5.15
N CYS A 290 -8.22 -6.84 4.19
CA CYS A 290 -8.00 -8.26 3.93
C CYS A 290 -6.56 -8.45 3.46
N ILE A 291 -6.02 -9.67 3.52
CA ILE A 291 -4.64 -9.94 3.08
C ILE A 291 -4.54 -11.38 2.58
N ASP A 292 -3.75 -11.58 1.51
CA ASP A 292 -3.29 -12.90 1.10
C ASP A 292 -1.95 -13.17 1.80
N GLU A 293 -2.04 -13.77 2.99
CA GLU A 293 -0.95 -13.94 3.95
C GLU A 293 0.33 -14.47 3.29
N GLY A 294 1.45 -13.77 3.48
CA GLY A 294 2.76 -14.13 2.94
C GLY A 294 2.93 -13.89 1.44
N LYS A 295 1.88 -13.57 0.69
CA LYS A 295 1.94 -13.32 -0.76
C LYS A 295 1.87 -11.86 -1.12
N ASP A 296 0.91 -11.14 -0.54
CA ASP A 296 0.61 -9.75 -0.89
C ASP A 296 0.35 -8.88 0.35
N TYR A 297 0.37 -7.56 0.16
CA TYR A 297 0.08 -6.57 1.20
C TYR A 297 -1.43 -6.52 1.51
N PRO A 298 -1.84 -5.91 2.64
CA PRO A 298 -3.25 -5.70 2.93
C PRO A 298 -3.97 -4.93 1.81
N LYS A 299 -5.17 -5.37 1.44
CA LYS A 299 -6.05 -4.70 0.48
C LYS A 299 -7.33 -4.26 1.17
N LEU A 300 -7.99 -3.26 0.59
CA LEU A 300 -9.25 -2.74 1.07
C LEU A 300 -10.42 -3.57 0.55
N ARG A 301 -11.30 -4.01 1.46
CA ARG A 301 -12.49 -4.82 1.17
C ARG A 301 -13.47 -4.14 0.23
N ALA A 302 -13.57 -2.81 0.31
CA ALA A 302 -14.45 -1.99 -0.52
C ALA A 302 -14.29 -2.26 -2.03
N PHE A 303 -13.11 -2.67 -2.50
CA PHE A 303 -12.81 -2.86 -3.92
C PHE A 303 -13.03 -4.28 -4.43
N GLY A 304 -13.56 -5.20 -3.61
CA GLY A 304 -13.82 -6.59 -4.04
C GLY A 304 -12.57 -7.41 -4.40
N LYS A 305 -11.36 -6.87 -4.20
CA LYS A 305 -10.06 -7.50 -4.53
C LYS A 305 -9.52 -8.38 -3.39
N CYS A 306 -10.37 -8.71 -2.43
CA CYS A 306 -9.99 -9.59 -1.34
C CYS A 306 -9.97 -11.04 -1.83
N PRO A 307 -8.97 -11.84 -1.41
CA PRO A 307 -9.10 -13.28 -1.51
C PRO A 307 -10.45 -13.68 -0.88
N PRO A 308 -11.16 -14.65 -1.45
CA PRO A 308 -12.42 -15.11 -0.86
C PRO A 308 -12.20 -15.42 0.62
N THR A 309 -13.04 -14.82 1.48
CA THR A 309 -13.07 -15.06 2.93
C THR A 309 -13.34 -16.54 3.28
N ASP A 310 -13.74 -17.32 2.29
CA ASP A 310 -14.12 -18.72 2.38
C ASP A 310 -13.05 -19.69 1.87
N VAL A 311 -11.81 -19.24 1.66
CA VAL A 311 -10.71 -20.20 1.84
C VAL A 311 -10.61 -20.34 3.35
N PRO A 312 -11.01 -21.49 3.95
CA PRO A 312 -10.64 -21.73 5.33
C PRO A 312 -9.14 -21.49 5.36
N GLU A 313 -8.65 -20.63 6.26
CA GLU A 313 -7.22 -20.68 6.62
C GLU A 313 -6.91 -22.17 6.69
N LYS A 314 -6.09 -22.67 5.76
CA LYS A 314 -5.66 -24.06 5.81
C LYS A 314 -5.18 -24.19 7.25
N PRO A 315 -5.85 -24.99 8.11
CA PRO A 315 -5.68 -24.90 9.54
C PRO A 315 -4.19 -24.92 9.77
N ILE A 316 -3.65 -23.93 10.49
CA ILE A 316 -2.20 -23.77 10.71
C ILE A 316 -1.63 -25.17 10.89
N GLU A 317 -1.00 -25.70 9.83
CA GLU A 317 -0.42 -27.02 9.91
C GLU A 317 0.75 -26.78 10.84
N ILE A 318 0.57 -27.13 12.12
CA ILE A 318 1.66 -27.23 13.07
C ILE A 318 2.52 -28.35 12.50
N GLU A 319 3.39 -28.05 11.54
CA GLU A 319 4.10 -29.07 10.80
C GLU A 319 5.01 -29.82 11.78
N ASN A 320 4.93 -31.16 11.74
CA ASN A 320 5.86 -31.96 12.50
C ASN A 320 7.26 -31.69 11.92
N LYS A 321 8.20 -31.31 12.78
CA LYS A 321 9.57 -30.98 12.37
C LYS A 321 10.55 -31.89 13.09
N LEU A 322 11.58 -32.33 12.36
CA LEU A 322 12.74 -33.00 12.90
C LEU A 322 13.99 -32.53 12.18
N ASP A 323 14.88 -31.90 12.92
CA ASP A 323 16.21 -31.53 12.48
C ASP A 323 17.25 -31.96 13.51
N ALA A 324 18.51 -32.01 13.08
CA ALA A 324 19.62 -32.41 13.92
C ALA A 324 20.87 -31.58 13.55
N PHE A 325 21.42 -30.86 14.53
CA PHE A 325 22.57 -29.96 14.33
C PHE A 325 23.61 -30.10 15.44
N PRO A 326 24.91 -29.91 15.17
CA PRO A 326 25.49 -29.69 13.85
C PRO A 326 25.35 -30.94 12.96
N ASN A 327 25.44 -30.76 11.65
CA ASN A 327 25.47 -31.85 10.68
C ASN A 327 26.35 -31.43 9.48
N PRO A 328 27.61 -31.89 9.39
CA PRO A 328 28.19 -32.99 10.16
C PRO A 328 28.45 -32.70 11.65
N ALA A 329 28.45 -33.73 12.49
CA ALA A 329 28.64 -33.66 13.95
C ALA A 329 29.89 -34.44 14.42
N SER A 330 30.54 -34.01 15.50
CA SER A 330 31.79 -34.64 15.99
C SER A 330 31.77 -35.02 17.47
N SER A 331 31.04 -34.32 18.34
CA SER A 331 31.02 -34.59 19.79
C SER A 331 29.60 -34.72 20.33
N SER A 332 28.70 -33.85 19.92
CA SER A 332 27.29 -33.90 20.28
C SER A 332 26.40 -33.57 19.09
N ILE A 333 25.12 -33.92 19.21
CA ILE A 333 24.08 -33.48 18.30
C ILE A 333 22.83 -33.03 19.06
N ASP A 334 22.30 -31.90 18.65
CA ASP A 334 21.05 -31.34 19.10
C ASP A 334 19.93 -31.79 18.16
N VAL A 335 19.04 -32.64 18.66
CA VAL A 335 17.83 -33.05 17.97
C VAL A 335 16.76 -32.00 18.25
N MET A 336 16.42 -31.24 17.23
CA MET A 336 15.38 -30.21 17.26
C MET A 336 14.10 -30.80 16.71
N PHE A 337 13.02 -30.78 17.48
CA PHE A 337 11.76 -31.40 17.04
C PHE A 337 10.51 -30.66 17.49
N LYS A 338 9.46 -30.78 16.68
CA LYS A 338 8.11 -30.28 16.95
C LYS A 338 7.11 -31.34 16.51
N ILE A 339 6.14 -31.69 17.36
CA ILE A 339 5.12 -32.70 17.03
C ILE A 339 3.71 -32.19 17.37
N GLN A 340 2.69 -32.60 16.63
CA GLN A 340 1.33 -32.07 16.79
C GLN A 340 0.61 -32.54 18.06
N HIS A 341 0.93 -33.72 18.57
CA HIS A 341 0.24 -34.34 19.70
C HIS A 341 1.13 -34.36 20.93
N VAL A 342 0.64 -33.77 22.02
CA VAL A 342 1.29 -33.85 23.33
C VAL A 342 1.29 -35.29 23.84
N GLY A 343 2.40 -35.71 24.43
CA GLY A 343 2.60 -37.09 24.84
C GLY A 343 4.08 -37.47 24.90
N THR A 344 4.37 -38.75 24.77
CA THR A 344 5.75 -39.27 24.76
C THR A 344 6.15 -39.66 23.34
N ALA A 345 7.35 -39.25 22.95
CA ALA A 345 8.00 -39.69 21.72
C ALA A 345 9.34 -40.37 22.05
N GLN A 346 9.87 -41.14 21.10
CA GLN A 346 11.16 -41.80 21.18
C GLN A 346 12.10 -41.22 20.15
N ILE A 347 13.29 -40.83 20.58
CA ILE A 347 14.41 -40.52 19.70
C ILE A 347 15.28 -41.78 19.61
N ILE A 348 15.44 -42.30 18.40
CA ILE A 348 16.23 -43.49 18.09
C ILE A 348 17.31 -43.08 17.09
N ILE A 349 18.57 -43.44 17.34
CA ILE A 349 19.63 -43.30 16.32
C ILE A 349 20.05 -44.68 15.84
N THR A 350 20.05 -44.87 14.52
CA THR A 350 20.59 -46.08 13.87
C THR A 350 21.80 -45.74 13.01
N ASN A 351 22.78 -46.64 12.94
CA ASN A 351 23.89 -46.52 11.98
C ASN A 351 23.46 -46.97 10.57
N SER A 352 24.37 -46.87 9.59
CA SER A 352 24.13 -47.29 8.20
C SER A 352 23.86 -48.79 8.01
N TYR A 353 24.18 -49.62 9.00
CA TYR A 353 23.85 -51.05 9.03
C TYR A 353 22.46 -51.33 9.64
N GLY A 354 21.73 -50.30 10.06
CA GLY A 354 20.42 -50.42 10.71
C GLY A 354 20.48 -50.80 12.19
N GLN A 355 21.67 -50.83 12.80
CA GLN A 355 21.82 -51.12 14.23
C GLN A 355 21.45 -49.88 15.05
N GLN A 356 20.61 -50.06 16.06
CA GLN A 356 20.28 -49.01 17.02
C GLN A 356 21.47 -48.75 17.95
N VAL A 357 21.96 -47.50 17.96
CA VAL A 357 23.09 -47.04 18.80
C VAL A 357 22.64 -46.07 19.90
N TYR A 358 21.43 -45.52 19.80
CA TYR A 358 20.84 -44.65 20.81
C TYR A 358 19.33 -44.82 20.87
N ASN A 359 18.75 -44.69 22.08
CA ASN A 359 17.32 -44.61 22.30
C ASN A 359 17.02 -43.79 23.57
N ALA A 360 16.11 -42.84 23.48
CA ALA A 360 15.58 -42.10 24.63
C ALA A 360 14.11 -41.74 24.44
N ASN A 361 13.34 -41.79 25.54
CA ASN A 361 12.00 -41.22 25.58
C ASN A 361 12.09 -39.71 25.86
N VAL A 362 11.33 -38.92 25.12
CA VAL A 362 11.18 -37.48 25.33
C VAL A 362 9.70 -37.15 25.53
N ASN A 363 9.42 -36.34 26.55
CA ASN A 363 8.07 -35.86 26.82
C ASN A 363 7.84 -34.55 26.08
N TYR A 364 6.68 -34.43 25.45
CA TYR A 364 6.30 -33.29 24.65
C TYR A 364 5.02 -32.68 25.20
N MET A 365 5.19 -31.56 25.91
CA MET A 365 4.12 -30.95 26.71
C MET A 365 3.39 -29.81 25.98
N ASN A 366 3.90 -29.33 24.84
CA ASN A 366 3.30 -28.21 24.12
C ASN A 366 3.62 -28.23 22.61
N ALA A 367 2.57 -28.42 21.79
CA ALA A 367 2.62 -28.42 20.31
C ALA A 367 3.02 -27.09 19.67
N SER A 368 3.01 -25.99 20.42
CA SER A 368 3.31 -24.66 19.90
C SER A 368 4.81 -24.37 19.78
N TYR A 369 5.67 -25.08 20.50
CA TYR A 369 7.10 -24.79 20.56
C TYR A 369 7.99 -25.94 20.06
N GLU A 370 9.07 -25.59 19.39
CA GLU A 370 10.16 -26.53 19.06
C GLU A 370 10.92 -26.90 20.34
N GLN A 371 11.28 -28.17 20.46
CA GLN A 371 12.02 -28.73 21.59
C GLN A 371 13.42 -29.14 21.14
N LYS A 372 14.34 -29.15 22.09
CA LYS A 372 15.74 -29.50 21.89
C LYS A 372 16.11 -30.66 22.80
N HIS A 373 16.71 -31.71 22.24
CA HIS A 373 17.31 -32.80 23.00
C HIS A 373 18.76 -33.04 22.54
N THR A 374 19.72 -32.79 23.42
CA THR A 374 21.15 -32.93 23.12
C THR A 374 21.63 -34.35 23.42
N ILE A 375 22.34 -34.95 22.48
CA ILE A 375 22.87 -36.31 22.56
C ILE A 375 24.40 -36.25 22.44
N ASP A 376 25.09 -36.88 23.39
CA ASP A 376 26.53 -37.13 23.28
C ASP A 376 26.79 -38.26 22.28
N ILE A 377 27.55 -37.96 21.23
CA ILE A 377 27.96 -38.90 20.18
C ILE A 377 29.48 -39.06 20.15
N SER A 378 30.17 -38.71 21.24
CA SER A 378 31.63 -38.81 21.39
C SER A 378 32.15 -40.23 21.11
N SER A 379 31.35 -41.25 21.41
CA SER A 379 31.66 -42.67 21.19
C SER A 379 31.28 -43.21 19.80
N PHE A 380 30.59 -42.43 18.96
CA PHE A 380 30.13 -42.90 17.65
C PHE A 380 31.28 -42.88 16.65
N SER A 381 31.40 -43.89 15.80
CA SER A 381 32.39 -43.88 14.72
C SER A 381 32.01 -42.89 13.61
N SER A 382 32.97 -42.47 12.78
CA SER A 382 32.67 -41.68 11.58
C SER A 382 31.75 -42.45 10.65
N GLY A 383 30.71 -41.80 10.11
CA GLY A 383 29.75 -42.46 9.21
C GLY A 383 28.40 -41.76 9.12
N LEU A 384 27.48 -42.35 8.36
CA LEU A 384 26.10 -41.89 8.24
C LEU A 384 25.22 -42.57 9.29
N TYR A 385 24.47 -41.74 10.02
CA TYR A 385 23.50 -42.15 11.03
C TYR A 385 22.13 -41.58 10.69
N PHE A 386 21.08 -42.20 11.21
CA PHE A 386 19.70 -41.78 11.03
C PHE A 386 19.06 -41.53 12.39
N VAL A 387 18.75 -40.26 12.67
CA VAL A 387 17.99 -39.86 13.85
C VAL A 387 16.52 -39.99 13.51
N SER A 388 15.80 -40.84 14.24
CA SER A 388 14.37 -41.06 14.07
C SER A 388 13.61 -40.60 15.29
N LEU A 389 12.56 -39.81 15.09
CA LEU A 389 11.58 -39.45 16.13
C LEU A 389 10.31 -40.27 15.89
N ARG A 390 9.88 -41.05 16.89
CA ARG A 390 8.69 -41.90 16.81
C ARG A 390 7.71 -41.58 17.94
N SER A 391 6.46 -41.33 17.61
CA SER A 391 5.33 -41.28 18.53
C SER A 391 4.19 -42.15 17.97
N PRO A 392 3.11 -42.39 18.72
CA PRO A 392 1.94 -43.11 18.18
C PRO A 392 1.34 -42.46 16.92
N ALA A 393 1.55 -41.15 16.72
CA ALA A 393 0.96 -40.38 15.62
C ALA A 393 1.95 -40.01 14.50
N VAL A 394 3.27 -40.03 14.76
CA VAL A 394 4.28 -39.48 13.84
C VAL A 394 5.56 -40.32 13.86
N ALA A 395 6.12 -40.58 12.68
CA ALA A 395 7.47 -41.11 12.52
C ALA A 395 8.25 -40.26 11.51
N MET A 396 9.34 -39.64 11.95
CA MET A 396 10.22 -38.82 11.12
C MET A 396 11.66 -39.30 11.24
N THR A 397 12.45 -39.13 10.18
CA THR A 397 13.86 -39.52 10.18
C THR A 397 14.72 -38.46 9.49
N LYS A 398 15.87 -38.12 10.08
CA LYS A 398 16.88 -37.21 9.54
C LYS A 398 18.24 -37.91 9.46
N GLY A 399 18.90 -37.81 8.31
CA GLY A 399 20.27 -38.29 8.13
C GLY A 399 21.28 -37.33 8.74
N VAL A 400 22.28 -37.87 9.44
CA VAL A 400 23.34 -37.14 10.13
C VAL A 400 24.68 -37.76 9.79
N VAL A 401 25.62 -36.95 9.36
CA VAL A 401 27.01 -37.37 9.14
C VAL A 401 27.80 -37.14 10.43
N VAL A 402 28.42 -38.18 10.96
CA VAL A 402 29.36 -38.09 12.08
C VAL A 402 30.78 -38.10 11.52
N VAL A 403 31.61 -37.14 11.95
CA VAL A 403 33.01 -36.99 11.55
C VAL A 403 33.87 -36.90 12.80
N LYS A 404 34.75 -37.88 12.98
CA LYS A 404 35.77 -37.93 14.03
C LYS A 404 37.13 -37.54 13.50
#